data_AF-Q9UYW0-F1
#
_entry.id   AF-Q9UYW0-F1
#
_cell.length_a   1.000
_cell.length_b   1.000
_cell.length_c   1.000
_cell.angle_alpha   90.00
_cell.angle_beta   90.00
_cell.angle_gamma   90.00
#
_symmetry.space_group_name_H-M   'P 1'
#
loop_
_entity.id
_entity.type
_entity.pdbx_description
1 polymer ?
#
loop_
_entity_poly.entity_id
_entity_poly.type
_entity_poly.pdbx_seq_one_letter_code
_entity_poly.pdbx_strand_id
1 'polypeptide(L)'
;MIRLPFRDGYYEVRPTKIIALAKNYAEHAREMGSEPPEEPVIFLKPPSALIGPNSVIVLPRRSKRVDHEVELAVIIGKRAKNVPAEKAFDYILGYTILLDITARDLQAEARKKGYPWTVSKGFDTFAPIGPRIVDKRELDPSDLEIGLKVNGKVRQLGRTSEMIFKIPELIEYISSIMTLEPGDIIATGTPPGVGPLRHGDKIEAWVEGIGVLEEEVIAEDSILC
;
A
#
# COMPACT_ATOMS: atom_id res chain seq x y z
N MET A 1 -10.62 -10.29 6.69
CA MET A 1 -9.93 -11.47 6.08
C MET A 1 -10.24 -11.41 4.60
N ILE A 2 -9.23 -11.40 3.75
CA ILE A 2 -9.38 -11.40 2.29
C ILE A 2 -8.78 -12.69 1.75
N ARG A 3 -9.47 -13.36 0.83
CA ARG A 3 -9.00 -14.61 0.22
C ARG A 3 -8.46 -14.31 -1.17
N LEU A 4 -7.15 -14.45 -1.36
CA LEU A 4 -6.48 -14.19 -2.64
C LEU A 4 -5.97 -15.49 -3.26
N PRO A 5 -6.01 -15.65 -4.60
CA PRO A 5 -5.31 -16.73 -5.28
C PRO A 5 -3.83 -16.75 -4.93
N PHE A 6 -3.28 -17.94 -4.66
CA PHE A 6 -1.87 -18.14 -4.31
C PHE A 6 -1.44 -19.56 -4.66
N ARG A 7 -0.43 -19.72 -5.53
CA ARG A 7 -0.01 -21.00 -6.11
C ARG A 7 -1.23 -21.75 -6.69
N ASP A 8 -1.37 -23.04 -6.39
CA ASP A 8 -2.49 -23.89 -6.83
C ASP A 8 -3.77 -23.75 -5.98
N GLY A 9 -3.84 -22.74 -5.10
CA GLY A 9 -4.95 -22.56 -4.18
C GLY A 9 -5.17 -21.10 -3.81
N TYR A 10 -5.44 -20.88 -2.52
CA TYR A 10 -5.71 -19.57 -1.97
C TYR A 10 -4.95 -19.36 -0.68
N TYR A 11 -4.63 -18.10 -0.40
CA TYR A 11 -4.12 -17.66 0.90
C TYR A 11 -5.15 -16.75 1.57
N GLU A 12 -5.40 -16.97 2.86
CA GLU A 12 -6.23 -16.08 3.67
C GLU A 12 -5.39 -14.95 4.25
N VAL A 13 -5.48 -13.78 3.64
CA VAL A 13 -4.84 -12.55 4.12
C VAL A 13 -5.58 -12.08 5.36
N ARG A 14 -4.93 -12.26 6.52
CA ARG A 14 -5.42 -11.84 7.84
C ARG A 14 -4.28 -11.17 8.64
N PRO A 15 -3.85 -9.97 8.22
CA PRO A 15 -2.74 -9.27 8.86
C PRO A 15 -3.08 -8.94 10.31
N THR A 16 -2.08 -9.02 11.20
CA THR A 16 -2.19 -8.40 12.52
C THR A 16 -2.01 -6.88 12.41
N LYS A 17 -1.25 -6.44 11.41
CA LYS A 17 -0.99 -5.05 11.08
C LYS A 17 -0.62 -4.87 9.60
N ILE A 18 -0.86 -3.66 9.12
CA ILE A 18 -0.42 -3.18 7.82
C ILE A 18 0.55 -2.04 8.09
N ILE A 19 1.81 -2.21 7.72
CA ILE A 19 2.87 -1.20 7.83
C ILE A 19 3.03 -0.57 6.45
N ALA A 20 3.05 0.76 6.38
CA ALA A 20 3.18 1.49 5.13
C ALA A 20 4.29 2.53 5.22
N LEU A 21 4.91 2.82 4.07
CA LEU A 21 6.08 3.69 3.96
C LEU A 21 5.70 5.03 3.36
N ALA A 22 6.06 6.11 4.04
CA ALA A 22 5.95 7.45 3.49
C ALA A 22 7.21 7.82 2.70
N LYS A 23 7.02 8.38 1.50
CA LYS A 23 8.09 9.00 0.69
C LYS A 23 9.23 8.04 0.29
N ASN A 24 8.92 6.78 -0.01
CA ASN A 24 9.94 5.81 -0.42
C ASN A 24 10.32 5.90 -1.91
N TYR A 25 9.77 6.84 -2.68
CA TYR A 25 10.18 7.13 -4.06
C TYR A 25 10.68 8.57 -4.14
N ALA A 26 11.87 8.78 -4.70
CA ALA A 26 12.52 10.10 -4.69
C ALA A 26 11.68 11.17 -5.42
N GLU A 27 11.10 10.85 -6.57
CA GLU A 27 10.25 11.79 -7.29
C GLU A 27 8.96 12.11 -6.55
N HIS A 28 8.34 11.12 -5.89
CA HIS A 28 7.17 11.36 -5.06
C HIS A 28 7.51 12.23 -3.84
N ALA A 29 8.69 12.05 -3.22
CA ALA A 29 9.15 12.90 -2.13
C ALA A 29 9.27 14.38 -2.59
N ARG A 30 9.82 14.60 -3.79
CA ARG A 30 9.95 15.92 -4.43
C ARG A 30 8.58 16.51 -4.81
N GLU A 31 7.67 15.71 -5.36
CA GLU A 31 6.28 16.11 -5.68
C GLU A 31 5.58 16.65 -4.42
N MET A 32 5.83 16.02 -3.27
CA MET A 32 5.31 16.43 -1.97
C MET A 32 6.09 17.59 -1.33
N GLY A 33 7.02 18.22 -2.06
CA GLY A 33 7.80 19.38 -1.63
C GLY A 33 8.77 19.07 -0.49
N SER A 34 9.35 17.87 -0.48
CA SER A 34 10.25 17.45 0.60
C SER A 34 11.45 16.66 0.12
N GLU A 35 12.55 16.76 0.87
CA GLU A 35 13.71 15.90 0.66
C GLU A 35 13.37 14.44 1.00
N PRO A 36 14.02 13.47 0.32
CA PRO A 36 14.03 12.08 0.74
C PRO A 36 14.42 11.96 2.22
N PRO A 37 13.73 11.14 3.01
CA PRO A 37 14.09 10.96 4.42
C PRO A 37 15.40 10.15 4.55
N GLU A 38 16.16 10.39 5.61
CA GLU A 38 17.41 9.67 5.91
C GLU A 38 17.15 8.23 6.40
N GLU A 39 15.98 7.99 6.99
CA GLU A 39 15.50 6.68 7.43
C GLU A 39 14.07 6.42 6.93
N PRO A 40 13.62 5.16 6.81
CA PRO A 40 12.26 4.84 6.42
C PRO A 40 11.22 5.44 7.37
N VAL A 41 10.29 6.27 6.85
CA VAL A 41 9.18 6.82 7.65
C VAL A 41 7.99 5.86 7.57
N ILE A 42 7.71 5.18 8.67
CA ILE A 42 6.63 4.18 8.74
C ILE A 42 5.38 4.70 9.45
N PHE A 43 4.22 4.22 9.03
CA PHE A 43 2.95 4.35 9.75
C PHE A 43 2.13 3.06 9.65
N LEU A 44 1.07 2.98 10.45
CA LEU A 44 0.19 1.81 10.50
C LEU A 44 -1.18 2.12 9.90
N LYS A 45 -1.75 1.13 9.20
CA LYS A 45 -3.18 1.06 8.91
C LYS A 45 -3.82 -0.06 9.74
N PRO A 46 -5.05 0.12 10.24
CA PRO A 46 -5.77 -0.94 10.94
C PRO A 46 -6.17 -2.04 9.95
N PRO A 47 -6.25 -3.31 10.38
CA PRO A 47 -6.75 -4.40 9.54
C PRO A 47 -8.19 -4.19 9.02
N SER A 48 -9.00 -3.32 9.64
CA SER A 48 -10.34 -2.97 9.16
C SER A 48 -10.33 -2.14 7.86
N ALA A 49 -9.20 -1.50 7.52
CA ALA A 49 -9.03 -0.81 6.24
C ALA A 49 -8.98 -1.76 5.04
N LEU A 50 -8.71 -3.05 5.27
CA LEU A 50 -8.43 -4.03 4.23
C LEU A 50 -9.70 -4.48 3.51
N ILE A 51 -9.74 -4.29 2.19
CA ILE A 51 -10.77 -4.85 1.29
C ILE A 51 -10.10 -5.62 0.16
N GLY A 52 -10.83 -6.57 -0.43
CA GLY A 52 -10.31 -7.42 -1.51
C GLY A 52 -10.65 -6.89 -2.90
N PRO A 53 -10.28 -7.61 -3.96
CA PRO A 53 -10.50 -7.18 -5.34
C PRO A 53 -11.99 -6.98 -5.65
N ASN A 54 -12.30 -6.05 -6.55
CA ASN A 54 -13.67 -5.72 -6.97
C ASN A 54 -14.55 -5.25 -5.81
N SER A 55 -13.94 -4.64 -4.79
CA SER A 55 -14.66 -4.02 -3.69
C SER A 55 -14.89 -2.53 -4.00
N VAL A 56 -15.31 -1.81 -2.96
CA VAL A 56 -15.63 -0.40 -3.06
C VAL A 56 -14.79 0.38 -2.04
N ILE A 57 -14.10 1.40 -2.53
CA ILE A 57 -13.46 2.44 -1.71
C ILE A 57 -14.54 3.46 -1.35
N VAL A 58 -14.75 3.69 -0.06
CA VAL A 58 -15.74 4.65 0.45
C VAL A 58 -15.04 5.94 0.81
N LEU A 59 -15.42 7.04 0.16
CA LEU A 59 -14.94 8.38 0.47
C LEU A 59 -15.67 8.88 1.73
N PRO A 60 -14.97 9.09 2.87
CA PRO A 60 -15.62 9.46 4.11
C PRO A 60 -16.09 10.91 4.07
N ARG A 61 -17.25 11.21 4.65
CA ARG A 61 -17.79 12.59 4.83
C ARG A 61 -16.80 13.54 5.48
N ARG A 62 -15.91 12.99 6.31
CA ARG A 62 -14.90 13.73 7.07
C ARG A 62 -13.80 14.32 6.20
N SER A 63 -13.55 13.80 4.99
CA SER A 63 -12.48 14.26 4.10
C SER A 63 -13.05 14.99 2.89
N LYS A 64 -12.39 16.08 2.51
CA LYS A 64 -12.67 16.86 1.30
C LYS A 64 -11.80 16.44 0.12
N ARG A 65 -10.73 15.67 0.36
CA ARG A 65 -9.81 15.19 -0.67
C ARG A 65 -9.21 13.85 -0.25
N VAL A 66 -9.60 12.81 -0.97
CA VAL A 66 -9.03 11.48 -0.87
C VAL A 66 -8.20 11.20 -2.11
N ASP A 67 -6.95 10.80 -1.94
CA ASP A 67 -6.03 10.50 -3.03
C ASP A 67 -5.77 8.98 -3.15
N HIS A 68 -5.48 8.53 -4.37
CA HIS A 68 -4.96 7.19 -4.67
C HIS A 68 -3.42 7.15 -4.54
N GLU A 69 -2.91 6.00 -4.11
CA GLU A 69 -1.49 5.67 -4.03
C GLU A 69 -1.33 4.17 -4.34
N VAL A 70 -0.73 3.80 -5.47
CA VAL A 70 -0.47 2.39 -5.81
C VAL A 70 0.87 1.94 -5.23
N GLU A 71 0.90 0.80 -4.54
CA GLU A 71 2.11 0.28 -3.91
C GLU A 71 2.32 -1.21 -4.17
N LEU A 72 3.58 -1.60 -4.29
CA LEU A 72 3.96 -3.00 -4.14
C LEU A 72 3.83 -3.37 -2.66
N ALA A 73 3.08 -4.43 -2.38
CA ALA A 73 2.92 -4.96 -1.03
C ALA A 73 3.65 -6.29 -0.85
N VAL A 74 4.36 -6.40 0.26
CA VAL A 74 5.06 -7.61 0.71
C VAL A 74 4.22 -8.30 1.77
N ILE A 75 3.91 -9.59 1.56
CA ILE A 75 3.23 -10.42 2.56
C ILE A 75 4.29 -11.18 3.35
N ILE A 76 4.28 -11.02 4.67
CA ILE A 76 5.19 -11.75 5.56
C ILE A 76 4.72 -13.19 5.71
N GLY A 77 5.62 -14.15 5.51
CA GLY A 77 5.36 -15.59 5.60
C GLY A 77 5.88 -16.25 6.87
N LYS A 78 6.81 -15.61 7.58
CA LYS A 78 7.40 -16.12 8.83
C LYS A 78 7.55 -15.01 9.84
N ARG A 79 7.40 -15.35 11.13
CA ARG A 79 7.66 -14.41 12.23
C ARG A 79 9.07 -13.83 12.10
N ALA A 80 9.20 -12.51 12.09
CA ALA A 80 10.47 -11.80 11.88
C ALA A 80 10.71 -10.78 13.00
N LYS A 81 11.87 -10.85 13.66
CA LYS A 81 12.33 -9.86 14.65
C LYS A 81 13.85 -9.73 14.52
N ASN A 82 14.36 -8.49 14.43
CA ASN A 82 15.78 -8.19 14.26
C ASN A 82 16.41 -9.01 13.12
N VAL A 83 15.75 -9.04 11.96
CA VAL A 83 16.20 -9.80 10.78
C VAL A 83 17.18 -8.93 10.00
N PRO A 84 18.43 -9.38 9.76
CA PRO A 84 19.34 -8.62 8.91
C PRO A 84 18.86 -8.62 7.45
N ALA A 85 19.15 -7.54 6.70
CA ALA A 85 18.67 -7.35 5.34
C ALA A 85 18.98 -8.54 4.41
N GLU A 86 20.18 -9.11 4.53
CA GLU A 86 20.64 -10.29 3.78
C GLU A 86 19.75 -11.54 3.93
N LYS A 87 18.95 -11.63 5.01
CA LYS A 87 18.01 -12.74 5.26
C LYS A 87 16.55 -12.37 5.03
N ALA A 88 16.26 -11.12 4.67
CA ALA A 88 14.90 -10.60 4.61
C ALA A 88 13.98 -11.43 3.70
N PHE A 89 14.46 -11.84 2.52
CA PHE A 89 13.67 -12.64 1.57
C PHE A 89 13.23 -14.00 2.13
N ASP A 90 13.90 -14.56 3.15
CA ASP A 90 13.50 -15.82 3.78
C ASP A 90 12.18 -15.74 4.54
N TYR A 91 11.81 -14.52 4.95
CA TYR A 91 10.62 -14.22 5.75
C TYR A 91 9.42 -13.80 4.91
N ILE A 92 9.61 -13.54 3.62
CA ILE A 92 8.54 -13.16 2.70
C ILE A 92 7.74 -14.42 2.29
N LEU A 93 6.42 -14.30 2.20
CA LEU A 93 5.53 -15.27 1.56
C LEU A 93 5.47 -15.00 0.06
N GLY A 94 5.21 -13.75 -0.29
CA GLY A 94 5.00 -13.31 -1.66
C GLY A 94 4.65 -11.82 -1.75
N TYR A 95 4.22 -11.43 -2.94
CA TYR A 95 3.94 -10.05 -3.31
C TYR A 95 2.53 -9.89 -3.85
N THR A 96 1.93 -8.72 -3.65
CA THR A 96 0.61 -8.34 -4.19
C THR A 96 0.59 -6.82 -4.41
N ILE A 97 -0.49 -6.29 -4.98
CA ILE A 97 -0.75 -4.85 -5.05
C ILE A 97 -1.53 -4.43 -3.81
N LEU A 98 -1.20 -3.25 -3.27
CA LEU A 98 -2.01 -2.55 -2.28
C LEU A 98 -2.25 -1.11 -2.74
N LEU A 99 -3.44 -0.58 -2.45
CA LEU A 99 -3.72 0.85 -2.59
C LEU A 99 -3.67 1.54 -1.23
N ASP A 100 -2.75 2.49 -1.06
CA ASP A 100 -2.66 3.33 0.13
C ASP A 100 -3.57 4.57 0.00
N ILE A 101 -4.86 4.33 0.08
CA ILE A 101 -5.86 5.41 0.02
C ILE A 101 -5.65 6.36 1.20
N THR A 102 -5.67 7.66 0.88
CA THR A 102 -5.27 8.70 1.82
C THR A 102 -6.23 9.88 1.81
N ALA A 103 -6.82 10.22 2.96
CA ALA A 103 -7.52 11.49 3.15
C ALA A 103 -6.48 12.62 3.28
N ARG A 104 -6.08 13.20 2.14
CA ARG A 104 -4.92 14.09 2.01
C ARG A 104 -5.07 15.38 2.80
N ASP A 105 -6.29 15.92 2.85
CA ASP A 105 -6.59 17.10 3.65
C ASP A 105 -6.39 16.85 5.15
N LEU A 106 -6.87 15.70 5.64
CA LEU A 106 -6.69 15.27 7.04
C LEU A 106 -5.21 14.95 7.33
N GLN A 107 -4.48 14.38 6.37
CA GLN A 107 -3.04 14.12 6.51
C GLN A 107 -2.25 15.43 6.64
N ALA A 108 -2.56 16.42 5.80
CA ALA A 108 -1.92 17.73 5.84
C ALA A 108 -2.18 18.43 7.19
N GLU A 109 -3.40 18.35 7.70
CA GLU A 109 -3.74 18.87 9.03
C GLU A 109 -3.00 18.15 10.15
N ALA A 110 -2.95 16.81 10.12
CA ALA A 110 -2.22 16.02 11.09
C ALA A 110 -0.72 16.36 11.09
N ARG A 111 -0.09 16.46 9.91
CA ARG A 111 1.31 16.87 9.77
C ARG A 111 1.57 18.26 10.33
N LYS A 112 0.71 19.24 10.02
CA LYS A 112 0.83 20.61 10.53
C LYS A 112 0.78 20.68 12.06
N LYS A 113 0.00 19.79 12.69
CA LYS A 113 -0.19 19.74 14.14
C LYS A 113 0.75 18.76 14.87
N GLY A 114 1.56 18.00 14.14
CA GLY A 114 2.39 16.93 14.71
C GLY A 114 1.57 15.74 15.26
N TYR A 115 0.38 15.51 14.71
CA TYR A 115 -0.52 14.44 15.15
C TYR A 115 -0.30 13.12 14.37
N PRO A 116 -0.69 11.97 14.95
CA PRO A 116 -0.64 10.69 14.26
C PRO A 116 -1.44 10.65 12.97
N TRP A 117 -0.98 9.88 11.98
CA TRP A 117 -1.58 9.84 10.64
C TRP A 117 -2.76 8.87 10.51
N THR A 118 -3.09 8.12 11.57
CA THR A 118 -4.22 7.17 11.58
C THR A 118 -5.52 7.82 11.12
N VAL A 119 -5.76 9.08 11.49
CA VAL A 119 -6.95 9.87 11.08
C VAL A 119 -7.05 10.13 9.58
N SER A 120 -5.97 9.92 8.83
CA SER A 120 -5.90 10.15 7.38
C SER A 120 -5.65 8.89 6.56
N LYS A 121 -5.05 7.87 7.18
CA LYS A 121 -4.62 6.63 6.52
C LYS A 121 -5.45 5.41 6.93
N GLY A 122 -6.22 5.49 8.02
CA GLY A 122 -6.82 4.33 8.69
C GLY A 122 -8.35 4.25 8.65
N PHE A 123 -9.02 4.89 7.69
CA PHE A 123 -10.44 4.64 7.46
C PHE A 123 -10.65 3.21 6.97
N ASP A 124 -11.86 2.68 7.17
CA ASP A 124 -12.28 1.46 6.51
C ASP A 124 -12.17 1.66 4.98
N THR A 125 -11.93 0.57 4.24
CA THR A 125 -11.72 0.57 2.78
C THR A 125 -10.45 1.26 2.26
N PHE A 126 -9.57 1.78 3.14
CA PHE A 126 -8.35 2.51 2.72
C PHE A 126 -7.10 1.64 2.47
N ALA A 127 -7.26 0.32 2.44
CA ALA A 127 -6.23 -0.62 2.02
C ALA A 127 -6.76 -1.73 1.08
N PRO A 128 -7.29 -1.40 -0.11
CA PRO A 128 -7.57 -2.40 -1.14
C PRO A 128 -6.34 -3.25 -1.45
N ILE A 129 -6.51 -4.57 -1.59
CA ILE A 129 -5.42 -5.51 -1.84
C ILE A 129 -5.78 -6.58 -2.88
N GLY A 130 -4.84 -6.93 -3.75
CA GLY A 130 -4.95 -8.04 -4.69
C GLY A 130 -4.20 -7.81 -6.01
N PRO A 131 -4.64 -8.42 -7.14
CA PRO A 131 -5.72 -9.39 -7.28
C PRO A 131 -5.35 -10.80 -6.79
N ARG A 132 -4.06 -11.07 -6.61
CA ARG A 132 -3.49 -12.36 -6.19
C ARG A 132 -2.20 -12.13 -5.42
N ILE A 133 -1.74 -13.15 -4.72
CA ILE A 133 -0.37 -13.19 -4.20
C ILE A 133 0.50 -13.97 -5.20
N VAL A 134 1.63 -13.39 -5.58
CA VAL A 134 2.69 -14.06 -6.34
C VAL A 134 3.72 -14.56 -5.35
N ASP A 135 4.11 -15.83 -5.46
CA ASP A 135 5.13 -16.39 -4.59
C ASP A 135 6.46 -15.65 -4.76
N LYS A 136 7.20 -15.44 -3.66
CA LYS A 136 8.51 -14.78 -3.72
C LYS A 136 9.52 -15.46 -4.65
N ARG A 137 9.32 -16.74 -4.97
CA ARG A 137 10.16 -17.52 -5.89
C ARG A 137 9.82 -17.28 -7.36
N GLU A 138 8.66 -16.70 -7.64
CA GLU A 138 8.11 -16.50 -8.99
C GLU A 138 8.27 -15.05 -9.48
N LEU A 139 8.68 -14.12 -8.61
CA LEU A 139 8.77 -12.69 -8.93
C LEU A 139 9.99 -12.06 -8.26
N ASP A 140 10.86 -11.45 -9.06
CA ASP A 140 11.91 -10.56 -8.56
C ASP A 140 11.33 -9.13 -8.43
N PRO A 141 11.25 -8.57 -7.23
CA PRO A 141 10.66 -7.24 -7.02
C PRO A 141 11.65 -6.09 -7.28
N SER A 142 12.89 -6.36 -7.68
CA SER A 142 13.95 -5.36 -7.77
C SER A 142 13.71 -4.30 -8.84
N ASP A 143 13.04 -4.65 -9.94
CA ASP A 143 12.68 -3.73 -11.02
C ASP A 143 11.42 -4.17 -11.77
N LEU A 144 10.25 -3.79 -11.26
CA LEU A 144 8.94 -4.05 -11.84
C LEU A 144 8.28 -2.73 -12.24
N GLU A 145 7.60 -2.70 -13.38
CA GLU A 145 6.66 -1.61 -13.65
C GLU A 145 5.51 -1.62 -12.63
N ILE A 146 5.16 -0.45 -12.13
CA ILE A 146 4.01 -0.22 -11.24
C ILE A 146 3.22 0.99 -11.75
N GLY A 147 1.89 0.88 -11.76
CA GLY A 147 1.06 1.97 -12.25
C GLY A 147 -0.41 1.90 -11.85
N LEU A 148 -1.11 2.99 -12.11
CA LEU A 148 -2.53 3.14 -11.79
C LEU A 148 -3.24 4.04 -12.81
N LYS A 149 -4.45 3.61 -13.19
CA LYS A 149 -5.43 4.39 -13.96
C LYS A 149 -6.61 4.78 -13.09
N VAL A 150 -7.16 5.97 -13.37
CA VAL A 150 -8.49 6.38 -12.92
C VAL A 150 -9.33 6.69 -14.15
N ASN A 151 -10.46 5.98 -14.29
CA ASN A 151 -11.36 6.06 -15.45
C ASN A 151 -10.61 5.90 -16.78
N GLY A 152 -9.77 4.86 -16.88
CA GLY A 152 -8.95 4.53 -18.05
C GLY A 152 -7.77 5.47 -18.32
N LYS A 153 -7.60 6.56 -17.55
CA LYS A 153 -6.47 7.50 -17.71
C LYS A 153 -5.36 7.17 -16.73
N VAL A 154 -4.16 6.91 -17.24
CA VAL A 154 -2.97 6.70 -16.40
C VAL A 154 -2.72 7.94 -15.54
N ARG A 155 -2.60 7.73 -14.22
CA ARG A 155 -2.31 8.76 -13.23
C ARG A 155 -0.95 8.54 -12.57
N GLN A 156 -0.59 7.28 -12.34
CA GLN A 156 0.71 6.90 -11.79
C GLN A 156 1.38 5.89 -12.70
N LEU A 157 2.69 6.05 -12.84
CA LEU A 157 3.58 5.13 -13.54
C LEU A 157 4.99 5.30 -12.97
N GLY A 158 5.64 4.20 -12.63
CA GLY A 158 7.01 4.21 -12.11
C GLY A 158 7.60 2.81 -12.10
N ARG A 159 8.75 2.64 -11.46
CA ARG A 159 9.41 1.34 -11.31
C ARG A 159 9.85 1.07 -9.88
N THR A 160 9.76 -0.18 -9.42
CA THR A 160 10.19 -0.54 -8.05
C THR A 160 11.70 -0.36 -7.83
N SER A 161 12.49 -0.30 -8.90
CA SER A 161 13.90 0.10 -8.87
C SER A 161 14.12 1.54 -8.41
N GLU A 162 13.09 2.39 -8.40
CA GLU A 162 13.14 3.78 -7.94
C GLU A 162 12.89 3.94 -6.43
N MET A 163 12.58 2.84 -5.72
CA MET A 163 12.49 2.86 -4.26
C MET A 163 13.82 3.32 -3.64
N ILE A 164 13.75 4.25 -2.69
CA ILE A 164 14.92 4.73 -1.93
C ILE A 164 15.42 3.61 -1.02
N PHE A 165 14.52 3.06 -0.19
CA PHE A 165 14.80 1.92 0.67
C PHE A 165 14.20 0.65 0.06
N LYS A 166 15.06 -0.33 -0.21
CA LYS A 166 14.69 -1.60 -0.83
C LYS A 166 14.02 -2.52 0.19
N ILE A 167 13.25 -3.49 -0.31
CA ILE A 167 12.50 -4.45 0.53
C ILE A 167 13.35 -5.10 1.64
N PRO A 168 14.61 -5.53 1.38
CA PRO A 168 15.46 -6.07 2.45
C PRO A 168 15.72 -5.10 3.59
N GLU A 169 16.01 -3.84 3.27
CA GLU A 169 16.27 -2.75 4.22
C GLU A 169 14.99 -2.41 5.00
N LEU A 170 13.84 -2.40 4.34
CA LEU A 170 12.54 -2.19 4.99
C LEU A 170 12.23 -3.27 6.02
N ILE A 171 12.45 -4.54 5.68
CA ILE A 171 12.22 -5.66 6.62
C ILE A 171 13.20 -5.59 7.79
N GLU A 172 14.47 -5.29 7.54
CA GLU A 172 15.46 -5.10 8.60
C GLU A 172 15.04 -3.99 9.55
N TYR A 173 14.77 -2.80 9.00
CA TYR A 173 14.35 -1.63 9.77
C TYR A 173 13.09 -1.90 10.59
N ILE A 174 12.01 -2.37 9.96
CA ILE A 174 10.74 -2.61 10.64
C ILE A 174 10.89 -3.71 11.69
N SER A 175 11.60 -4.80 11.37
CA SER A 175 11.78 -5.91 12.31
C SER A 175 12.65 -5.55 13.52
N SER A 176 13.52 -4.53 13.39
CA SER A 176 14.28 -3.97 14.52
C SER A 176 13.37 -3.25 15.52
N ILE A 177 12.31 -2.58 15.02
CA ILE A 177 11.34 -1.82 15.83
C ILE A 177 10.29 -2.76 16.43
N MET A 178 9.63 -3.57 15.59
CA MET A 178 8.51 -4.42 16.00
C MET A 178 8.59 -5.82 15.38
N THR A 179 8.02 -6.83 16.04
CA THR A 179 7.90 -8.15 15.41
C THR A 179 6.91 -8.11 14.25
N LEU A 180 7.30 -8.67 13.11
CA LEU A 180 6.39 -9.00 12.00
C LEU A 180 5.85 -10.41 12.20
N GLU A 181 4.55 -10.61 12.01
CA GLU A 181 3.88 -11.90 12.09
C GLU A 181 3.54 -12.42 10.69
N PRO A 182 3.42 -13.75 10.48
CA PRO A 182 2.88 -14.29 9.25
C PRO A 182 1.52 -13.66 8.91
N GLY A 183 1.38 -13.20 7.67
CA GLY A 183 0.19 -12.49 7.17
C GLY A 183 0.26 -10.97 7.28
N ASP A 184 1.23 -10.40 8.03
CA ASP A 184 1.42 -8.95 8.04
C ASP A 184 1.83 -8.43 6.67
N ILE A 185 1.45 -7.18 6.41
CA ILE A 185 1.65 -6.52 5.11
C ILE A 185 2.62 -5.35 5.30
N ILE A 186 3.59 -5.25 4.39
CA ILE A 186 4.42 -4.05 4.21
C ILE A 186 4.07 -3.43 2.86
N ALA A 187 3.49 -2.24 2.86
CA ALA A 187 3.24 -1.42 1.68
C ALA A 187 4.46 -0.49 1.48
N THR A 188 5.11 -0.63 0.33
CA THR A 188 6.50 -0.17 0.13
C THR A 188 6.64 1.27 -0.34
N GLY A 189 5.56 2.03 -0.36
CA GLY A 189 5.49 3.40 -0.88
C GLY A 189 5.01 3.45 -2.33
N THR A 190 4.62 4.66 -2.74
CA THR A 190 4.00 4.94 -4.04
C THR A 190 4.92 5.72 -4.99
N PRO A 191 4.89 5.46 -6.31
CA PRO A 191 5.51 6.31 -7.33
C PRO A 191 4.78 7.67 -7.44
N PRO A 192 5.35 8.67 -8.15
CA PRO A 192 4.71 9.98 -8.34
C PRO A 192 3.37 9.89 -9.08
N GLY A 193 2.62 11.00 -9.04
CA GLY A 193 1.32 11.14 -9.73
C GLY A 193 0.11 10.83 -8.86
N VAL A 194 0.25 10.95 -7.53
CA VAL A 194 -0.86 10.81 -6.59
C VAL A 194 -1.94 11.85 -6.90
N GLY A 195 -3.20 11.46 -6.81
CA GLY A 195 -4.28 12.34 -7.27
C GLY A 195 -5.63 12.04 -6.64
N PRO A 196 -6.56 13.01 -6.70
CA PRO A 196 -7.84 12.91 -6.02
C PRO A 196 -8.76 11.90 -6.71
N LEU A 197 -9.52 11.19 -5.87
CA LEU A 197 -10.62 10.32 -6.22
C LEU A 197 -11.96 11.03 -6.03
N ARG A 198 -12.97 10.61 -6.79
CA ARG A 198 -14.35 11.11 -6.76
C ARG A 198 -15.34 9.96 -6.78
N HIS A 199 -16.54 10.24 -6.27
CA HIS A 199 -17.66 9.32 -6.42
C HIS A 199 -17.88 8.95 -7.90
N GLY A 200 -18.00 7.65 -8.18
CA GLY A 200 -18.16 7.10 -9.53
C GLY A 200 -16.86 6.80 -10.26
N ASP A 201 -15.70 7.10 -9.66
CA ASP A 201 -14.41 6.73 -10.25
C ASP A 201 -14.20 5.21 -10.23
N LYS A 202 -13.54 4.71 -11.29
CA LYS A 202 -13.01 3.35 -11.39
C LYS A 202 -11.50 3.37 -11.38
N ILE A 203 -10.90 2.54 -10.56
CA ILE A 203 -9.45 2.41 -10.41
C ILE A 203 -9.01 1.08 -11.01
N GLU A 204 -7.95 1.12 -11.81
CA GLU A 204 -7.22 -0.07 -12.26
C GLU A 204 -5.75 0.13 -11.88
N ALA A 205 -5.23 -0.68 -10.95
CA ALA A 205 -3.84 -0.63 -10.51
C ALA A 205 -3.10 -1.90 -10.90
N TRP A 206 -1.86 -1.79 -11.34
CA TRP A 206 -1.06 -2.95 -11.74
C TRP A 206 0.35 -2.90 -11.17
N VAL A 207 0.91 -4.08 -11.00
CA VAL A 207 2.34 -4.33 -10.84
C VAL A 207 2.69 -5.46 -11.80
N GLU A 208 3.76 -5.29 -12.55
CA GLU A 208 4.29 -6.28 -13.48
C GLU A 208 4.41 -7.65 -12.81
N GLY A 209 3.91 -8.70 -13.47
CA GLY A 209 3.90 -10.07 -12.97
C GLY A 209 2.81 -10.42 -11.93
N ILE A 210 2.09 -9.44 -11.38
CA ILE A 210 1.03 -9.69 -10.36
C ILE A 210 -0.37 -9.74 -10.98
N GLY A 211 -0.68 -8.79 -11.86
CA GLY A 211 -2.01 -8.64 -12.47
C GLY A 211 -2.58 -7.24 -12.26
N VAL A 212 -3.90 -7.10 -12.35
CA VAL A 212 -4.62 -5.84 -12.18
C VAL A 212 -5.58 -5.93 -11.00
N LEU A 213 -5.50 -4.98 -10.08
CA LEU A 213 -6.45 -4.74 -9.01
C LEU A 213 -7.45 -3.69 -9.47
N GLU A 214 -8.73 -4.05 -9.46
CA GLU A 214 -9.84 -3.18 -9.88
C GLU A 214 -10.73 -2.84 -8.68
N GLU A 215 -11.04 -1.57 -8.52
CA GLU A 215 -11.89 -1.06 -7.42
C GLU A 215 -12.81 0.06 -7.92
N GLU A 216 -14.01 0.15 -7.35
CA GLU A 216 -14.92 1.27 -7.57
C GLU A 216 -14.89 2.25 -6.39
N VAL A 217 -15.22 3.51 -6.65
CA VAL A 217 -15.22 4.56 -5.62
C VAL A 217 -16.62 5.11 -5.42
N ILE A 218 -17.10 5.13 -4.17
CA ILE A 218 -18.37 5.79 -3.82
C ILE A 218 -18.19 6.82 -2.71
N ALA A 219 -19.02 7.86 -2.69
CA ALA A 219 -19.08 8.76 -1.54
C ALA A 219 -19.97 8.14 -0.46
N GLU A 220 -19.59 8.27 0.82
CA GLU A 220 -20.41 7.85 1.94
C GLU A 220 -21.80 8.51 1.92
N ASP A 221 -21.90 9.74 1.40
CA ASP A 221 -23.18 10.45 1.19
C ASP A 221 -24.12 9.80 0.17
N SER A 222 -23.59 8.98 -0.75
CA SER A 222 -24.38 8.28 -1.77
C SER A 222 -24.97 6.95 -1.28
N ILE A 223 -24.54 6.47 -0.11
CA ILE A 223 -25.07 5.25 0.51
C ILE A 223 -26.40 5.64 1.17
N LEU A 224 -27.51 5.35 0.51
CA LEU A 224 -28.85 5.56 1.06
C LEU A 224 -29.00 4.81 2.39
N CYS A 225 -29.23 5.56 3.47
CA CYS A 225 -29.76 5.02 4.73
C CYS A 225 -31.27 4.82 4.62
#